data_AF-A0A7S0L1L4-F1
#
_entry.id   AF-A0A7S0L1L4-F1
#
_cell.length_a   1.000
_cell.length_b   1.000
_cell.length_c   1.000
_cell.angle_alpha   90.00
_cell.angle_beta   90.00
_cell.angle_gamma   90.00
#
_symmetry.space_group_name_H-M   'P 1'
#
loop_
_entity.id
_entity.type
_entity.pdbx_description
1 polymer ?
#
loop_
_entity_poly.entity_id
_entity_poly.type
_entity_poly.pdbx_seq_one_letter_code
_entity_poly.pdbx_strand_id
1 'polypeptide(L)'
;DTEDSFKISAGYTQALNDYTCGAETAMDAWLASPSVVAALHVTAGTPGMVYDKTATDLLPLYSELINKHQILIYSGDTDGCVPYVGTEAWTRGLNFTVTNDWHQWLAKPDTEHAL
;
A
#
# COMPACT_ATOMS: atom_id res chain seq x y z
N ASP A 1 -7.52 -19.08 10.13
CA ASP A 1 -7.93 -19.86 8.95
C ASP A 1 -7.54 -19.13 7.68
N THR A 2 -6.47 -19.59 7.06
CA THR A 2 -5.76 -19.00 5.89
C THR A 2 -6.28 -19.50 4.54
N GLU A 3 -7.38 -20.27 4.55
CA GLU A 3 -7.99 -20.92 3.39
C GLU A 3 -8.79 -19.97 2.46
N ASP A 4 -8.90 -18.68 2.82
CA ASP A 4 -9.68 -17.70 2.05
C ASP A 4 -8.83 -16.64 1.32
N SER A 5 -7.50 -16.69 1.43
CA SER A 5 -6.62 -15.68 0.82
C SER A 5 -6.56 -15.70 -0.72
N PHE A 6 -7.14 -16.71 -1.36
CA PHE A 6 -7.24 -16.82 -2.83
C PHE A 6 -8.62 -17.25 -3.34
N LYS A 7 -9.64 -17.26 -2.48
CA LYS A 7 -11.01 -17.42 -2.96
C LYS A 7 -11.55 -16.04 -3.28
N ILE A 8 -12.02 -15.85 -4.51
CA ILE A 8 -12.88 -14.73 -4.89
C ILE A 8 -14.15 -14.87 -4.05
N SER A 9 -14.11 -14.39 -2.81
CA SER A 9 -15.29 -14.26 -1.96
C SER A 9 -15.91 -12.92 -2.30
N ALA A 10 -17.04 -12.99 -3.00
CA ALA A 10 -17.90 -11.86 -3.29
C ALA A 10 -18.39 -11.25 -1.97
N GLY A 11 -17.66 -10.26 -1.45
CA GLY A 11 -17.89 -9.72 -0.10
C GLY A 11 -17.89 -8.21 0.03
N TYR A 12 -17.58 -7.44 -1.02
CA TYR A 12 -17.71 -5.98 -0.99
C TYR A 12 -18.04 -5.43 -2.39
N THR A 13 -19.32 -5.47 -2.77
CA THR A 13 -19.79 -4.97 -4.07
C THR A 13 -20.34 -3.55 -3.91
N GLN A 14 -19.51 -2.51 -4.06
CA GLN A 14 -20.00 -1.13 -4.21
C GLN A 14 -19.13 -0.26 -5.16
N ALA A 15 -18.87 -0.74 -6.39
CA ALA A 15 -18.45 0.14 -7.50
C ALA A 15 -18.96 -0.39 -8.86
N LEU A 16 -19.17 0.52 -9.82
CA LEU A 16 -19.77 0.26 -11.15
C LEU A 16 -18.87 -0.57 -12.10
N ASN A 17 -17.67 -0.95 -11.65
CA ASN A 17 -16.77 -1.91 -12.27
C ASN A 17 -16.39 -2.92 -11.18
N ASP A 18 -16.64 -4.20 -11.42
CA ASP A 18 -16.65 -5.33 -10.48
C ASP A 18 -15.29 -5.77 -9.92
N TYR A 19 -14.36 -4.83 -9.75
CA TYR A 19 -13.14 -5.09 -9.01
C TYR A 19 -13.51 -5.36 -7.55
N THR A 20 -13.51 -6.63 -7.14
CA THR A 20 -13.25 -6.98 -5.74
C THR A 20 -12.00 -6.20 -5.33
N CYS A 21 -12.07 -5.37 -4.28
CA CYS A 21 -11.00 -4.43 -3.91
C CYS A 21 -9.60 -5.08 -4.06
N GLY A 22 -8.84 -4.67 -5.08
CA GLY A 22 -7.50 -5.22 -5.36
C GLY A 22 -7.44 -6.43 -6.31
N ALA A 23 -8.42 -6.65 -7.19
CA ALA A 23 -8.32 -7.71 -8.20
C ALA A 23 -7.25 -7.39 -9.28
N GLU A 24 -6.05 -7.98 -9.12
CA GLU A 24 -4.84 -7.82 -9.95
C GLU A 24 -4.91 -8.49 -11.34
N THR A 25 -6.11 -8.79 -11.85
CA THR A 25 -6.33 -9.67 -13.02
C THR A 25 -5.49 -9.31 -14.25
N ALA A 26 -5.34 -8.01 -14.55
CA ALA A 26 -4.52 -7.54 -15.66
C ALA A 26 -3.02 -7.76 -15.42
N MET A 27 -2.54 -7.50 -14.21
CA MET A 27 -1.14 -7.71 -13.84
C MET A 27 -0.81 -9.21 -13.83
N ASP A 28 -1.68 -10.05 -13.26
CA ASP A 28 -1.51 -11.51 -13.24
C ASP A 28 -1.40 -12.07 -14.66
N ALA A 29 -2.29 -11.65 -15.57
CA ALA A 29 -2.26 -12.08 -16.95
C ALA A 29 -0.99 -11.64 -17.68
N TRP A 30 -0.53 -10.41 -17.43
CA TRP A 30 0.71 -9.89 -18.03
C TRP A 30 1.95 -10.61 -17.51
N LEU A 31 2.06 -10.81 -16.19
CA LEU A 31 3.17 -11.50 -15.55
C LEU A 31 3.22 -13.00 -15.90
N ALA A 32 2.07 -13.61 -16.22
CA ALA A 32 2.00 -15.00 -16.67
C ALA A 32 2.43 -15.21 -18.13
N SER A 33 2.65 -14.14 -18.91
CA SER A 33 3.08 -14.24 -20.31
C SER A 33 4.46 -14.91 -20.41
N PRO A 34 4.64 -15.96 -21.25
CA PRO A 34 5.93 -16.63 -21.40
C PRO A 34 7.07 -15.68 -21.81
N SER A 35 6.75 -14.67 -22.63
CA SER A 35 7.71 -13.65 -23.05
C SER A 35 8.17 -12.77 -21.88
N VAL A 36 7.27 -12.45 -20.96
CA VAL A 36 7.56 -11.63 -19.76
C VAL A 36 8.34 -12.45 -18.75
N VAL A 37 7.94 -13.70 -18.49
CA VAL A 37 8.66 -14.64 -17.63
C VAL A 37 10.10 -14.83 -18.10
N ALA A 38 10.30 -15.03 -19.41
CA ALA A 38 11.63 -15.16 -19.99
C ALA A 38 12.45 -13.87 -19.85
N ALA A 39 11.85 -12.71 -20.10
CA ALA A 39 12.53 -11.41 -20.01
C ALA A 39 12.94 -11.04 -18.57
N LEU A 40 12.13 -11.41 -17.58
CA LEU A 40 12.41 -11.20 -16.16
C LEU A 40 13.36 -12.25 -15.58
N HIS A 41 13.67 -13.32 -16.32
CA HIS A 41 14.49 -14.45 -15.89
C HIS A 41 13.95 -15.13 -14.61
N VAL A 42 12.63 -15.30 -14.53
CA VAL A 42 11.96 -15.95 -13.38
C VAL A 42 11.38 -17.31 -13.76
N THR A 43 11.10 -18.13 -12.75
CA THR A 43 10.37 -19.39 -12.92
C THR A 43 8.88 -19.15 -12.66
N ALA A 44 8.03 -19.50 -13.61
CA ALA A 44 6.57 -19.39 -13.43
C ALA A 44 6.03 -20.44 -12.45
N GLY A 45 4.89 -20.14 -11.82
CA GLY A 45 4.17 -21.09 -10.97
C GLY A 45 4.87 -21.44 -9.64
N THR A 46 5.73 -20.57 -9.14
CA THR A 46 6.35 -20.74 -7.82
C THR A 46 5.28 -20.67 -6.72
N PRO A 47 5.34 -21.54 -5.70
CA PRO A 47 4.44 -21.45 -4.54
C PRO A 47 4.51 -20.07 -3.87
N GLY A 48 3.37 -19.63 -3.32
CA GLY A 48 3.30 -18.41 -2.54
C GLY A 48 4.14 -18.47 -1.26
N MET A 49 4.42 -17.30 -0.68
CA MET A 49 5.16 -17.18 0.58
C MET A 49 4.25 -17.45 1.78
N VAL A 50 4.79 -18.12 2.80
CA VAL A 50 4.13 -18.24 4.12
C VAL A 50 4.59 -17.07 4.98
N TYR A 51 3.64 -16.27 5.45
CA TYR A 51 3.92 -15.07 6.23
C TYR A 51 3.81 -15.34 7.73
N ASP A 52 4.83 -14.93 8.49
CA ASP A 52 4.84 -14.94 9.96
C ASP A 52 4.97 -13.50 10.50
N LYS A 53 4.04 -13.09 11.35
CA LYS A 53 3.99 -11.73 11.92
C LYS A 53 4.89 -11.66 13.14
N THR A 54 6.00 -10.94 13.03
CA THR A 54 7.02 -10.85 14.09
C THR A 54 6.94 -9.59 14.95
N ALA A 55 6.24 -8.55 14.50
CA ALA A 55 6.08 -7.31 15.24
C ALA A 55 4.63 -6.81 15.11
N THR A 56 4.09 -6.29 16.21
CA THR A 56 2.75 -5.69 16.25
C THR A 56 2.78 -4.17 16.20
N ASP A 57 3.94 -3.57 16.47
CA ASP A 57 4.16 -2.13 16.44
C ASP A 57 5.60 -1.84 16.00
N LEU A 58 5.76 -0.81 15.16
CA LEU A 58 7.04 -0.34 14.66
C LEU A 58 7.48 0.98 15.30
N LEU A 59 6.70 1.54 16.23
CA LEU A 59 7.00 2.81 16.89
C LEU A 59 8.38 2.81 17.59
N PRO A 60 8.81 1.73 18.27
CA PRO A 60 10.16 1.63 18.82
C PRO A 60 11.25 1.74 17.73
N LEU A 61 11.05 1.07 16.59
CA LEU A 61 12.00 1.09 15.49
C LEU A 61 12.06 2.48 14.83
N TYR A 62 10.91 3.10 14.57
CA TYR A 62 10.86 4.42 13.93
C TYR A 62 11.45 5.53 14.81
N SER A 63 11.34 5.39 16.14
CA SER A 63 12.00 6.29 17.09
C SER A 63 13.53 6.31 16.90
N GLU A 64 14.14 5.22 16.44
CA GLU A 64 15.56 5.18 16.10
C GLU A 64 15.86 5.64 14.67
N LEU A 65 15.04 5.23 13.69
CA LEU A 65 15.31 5.46 12.26
C LEU A 65 15.22 6.93 11.87
N ILE A 66 14.26 7.67 12.44
CA ILE A 66 14.00 9.07 12.09
C ILE A 66 15.15 10.02 12.49
N ASN A 67 15.99 9.60 13.44
CA ASN A 67 17.21 10.33 13.80
C ASN A 67 18.35 10.13 12.78
N LYS A 68 18.19 9.20 11.84
CA LYS A 68 19.23 8.79 10.88
C LYS A 68 18.83 9.02 9.43
N HIS A 69 17.54 9.16 9.14
CA HIS A 69 17.00 9.25 7.79
C HIS A 69 15.87 10.27 7.68
N GLN A 70 15.67 10.78 6.48
CA GLN A 70 14.46 11.53 6.15
C GLN A 70 13.33 10.54 5.87
N ILE A 71 12.20 10.69 6.56
CA ILE A 71 11.07 9.76 6.50
C ILE A 71 9.82 10.55 6.08
N LEU A 72 9.07 10.00 5.12
CA LEU A 72 7.74 10.45 4.74
C LEU A 72 6.73 9.36 5.05
N ILE A 73 5.70 9.70 5.82
CA ILE A 73 4.53 8.86 6.07
C ILE A 73 3.35 9.54 5.39
N TYR A 74 2.67 8.83 4.49
CA TYR A 74 1.51 9.34 3.77
C TYR A 74 0.41 8.28 3.72
N SER A 75 -0.84 8.72 3.63
CA SER A 75 -2.03 7.86 3.56
C SER A 75 -3.00 8.44 2.53
N GLY A 76 -3.71 7.57 1.80
CA GLY A 76 -4.91 7.97 1.08
C GLY A 76 -6.04 8.23 2.07
N ASP A 77 -6.78 9.32 1.92
CA ASP A 77 -7.81 9.75 2.88
C ASP A 77 -9.13 8.95 2.76
N THR A 78 -9.33 8.25 1.64
CA THR A 78 -10.48 7.37 1.40
C THR A 78 -10.17 5.86 1.54
N ASP A 79 -8.97 5.46 1.97
CA ASP A 79 -8.66 4.06 2.22
C ASP A 79 -9.35 3.57 3.50
N GLY A 80 -10.26 2.60 3.36
CA GLY A 80 -10.96 1.98 4.49
C GLY A 80 -10.18 0.84 5.16
N CYS A 81 -9.16 0.26 4.51
CA CYS A 81 -8.37 -0.85 5.05
C CYS A 81 -7.34 -0.36 6.07
N VAL A 82 -6.62 0.73 5.77
CA VAL A 82 -5.71 1.42 6.70
C VAL A 82 -6.04 2.92 6.72
N PRO A 83 -7.04 3.35 7.51
CA PRO A 83 -7.49 4.74 7.51
C PRO A 83 -6.41 5.72 7.98
N TYR A 84 -6.31 6.88 7.32
CA TYR A 84 -5.29 7.90 7.61
C TYR A 84 -5.28 8.36 9.07
N VAL A 85 -6.45 8.37 9.74
CA VAL A 85 -6.57 8.76 11.16
C VAL A 85 -5.78 7.84 12.08
N GLY A 86 -5.64 6.56 11.72
CA GLY A 86 -4.81 5.60 12.47
C GLY A 86 -3.32 5.90 12.29
N THR A 87 -2.90 6.17 11.06
CA THR A 87 -1.54 6.59 10.73
C THR A 87 -1.18 7.92 11.41
N GLU A 88 -2.10 8.89 11.43
CA GLU A 88 -1.91 10.17 12.11
C GLU A 88 -1.73 9.97 13.62
N ALA A 89 -2.61 9.20 14.26
CA ALA A 89 -2.51 8.90 15.69
C ALA A 89 -1.21 8.17 16.05
N TRP A 90 -0.82 7.18 15.24
CA TRP A 90 0.44 6.45 15.40
C TRP A 90 1.65 7.37 15.25
N THR A 91 1.65 8.26 14.25
CA THR A 91 2.73 9.23 14.01
C THR A 91 2.85 10.23 15.16
N ARG A 92 1.73 10.69 15.72
CA ARG A 92 1.73 11.54 16.94
C ARG A 92 2.37 10.82 18.13
N GLY A 93 2.27 9.49 18.19
CA GLY A 93 2.90 8.67 19.23
C GLY A 93 4.43 8.73 19.24
N LEU A 94 5.08 9.15 18.14
CA LEU A 94 6.52 9.41 18.10
C LEU A 94 6.94 10.67 18.88
N ASN A 95 5.98 11.53 19.24
CA ASN A 95 6.17 12.69 20.12
C ASN A 95 7.22 13.71 19.64
N PHE A 96 7.28 13.97 18.33
CA PHE A 96 8.14 15.00 17.76
C PHE A 96 7.52 16.40 17.83
N THR A 97 8.37 17.42 17.90
CA THR A 97 7.94 18.82 17.78
C THR A 97 7.48 19.10 16.34
N VAL A 98 6.26 19.61 16.21
CA VAL A 98 5.74 20.08 14.92
C VAL A 98 6.50 21.36 14.54
N THR A 99 7.22 21.31 13.41
CA THR A 99 7.98 22.45 12.89
C THR A 99 7.21 23.25 11.84
N ASN A 100 6.25 22.61 11.19
CA ASN A 100 5.34 23.22 10.22
C ASN A 100 3.96 22.59 10.41
N ASP A 101 2.96 23.42 10.69
CA ASP A 101 1.59 22.96 10.92
C ASP A 101 1.00 22.34 9.65
N TRP A 102 -0.10 21.59 9.84
CA TRP A 102 -0.83 21.00 8.73
C TRP A 102 -1.20 22.07 7.70
N HIS A 103 -0.89 21.78 6.44
CA HIS A 103 -1.24 22.62 5.30
C HIS A 103 -1.45 21.72 4.09
N GLN A 104 -2.29 22.18 3.15
CA GLN A 104 -2.42 21.52 1.86
C GLN A 104 -1.10 21.58 1.10
N TRP A 105 -0.76 20.49 0.41
CA TRP A 105 0.29 20.46 -0.59
C TRP A 105 -0.35 20.40 -1.98
N LEU A 106 0.20 21.13 -2.94
CA LEU A 106 -0.31 21.18 -4.30
C LEU A 106 0.68 20.47 -5.23
N ALA A 107 0.17 19.55 -6.05
CA ALA A 107 0.93 19.08 -7.20
C ALA A 107 1.13 20.23 -8.19
N LYS A 108 2.16 20.13 -9.03
CA LYS A 108 2.29 21.07 -10.15
C LYS A 108 1.02 21.00 -11.00
N PRO A 109 0.45 22.14 -11.43
CA PRO A 109 -0.64 22.13 -12.38
C PRO A 109 -0.20 21.39 -13.64
N ASP A 110 -1.06 20.52 -14.17
CA ASP A 110 -0.87 19.99 -15.51
C ASP A 110 -1.10 21.14 -16.50
N THR A 111 -0.01 21.68 -17.03
CA THR A 111 -0.04 22.73 -18.05
C THR A 111 -0.14 22.18 -19.47
N GLU A 112 -0.03 20.87 -19.66
CA GLU A 112 -0.07 20.22 -20.98
C GLU A 112 -1.47 19.70 -21.35
N HIS A 113 -2.29 19.33 -20.35
CA HIS A 113 -3.68 18.88 -20.55
C HIS A 113 -4.71 19.80 -19.88
N ALA A 114 -4.38 21.09 -19.73
CA ALA A 114 -5.37 22.09 -19.36
C ALA A 114 -6.40 22.21 -20.48
N LEU A 115 -7.65 21.81 -20.19
CA LEU A 115 -8.82 21.98 -21.07
C LEU A 115 -9.05 23.45 -21.46
#